data_AF-X1N3B7-F1
#
_entry.id   AF-X1N3B7-F1
#
_cell.length_a   1.000
_cell.length_b   1.000
_cell.length_c   1.000
_cell.angle_alpha   90.00
_cell.angle_beta   90.00
_cell.angle_gamma   90.00
#
_symmetry.space_group_name_H-M   'P 1'
#
loop_
_entity.id
_entity.type
_entity.pdbx_description
1 polymer ?
#
loop_
_entity_poly.entity_id
_entity_poly.type
_entity_poly.pdbx_seq_one_letter_code
_entity_poly.pdbx_strand_id
1 'polypeptide(L)'
;SVLVAWVYAKMHPELSAAETAVAVAVILVLFQITPISPGSLVRGFYVLYLVIRERNFKDYNIAVFLGFLKYIGYLAFPIQMTYHYPTLARFMAAHWATEAVHIVPVFGERGALLEHWVFCLFYNWPLTIRRRMRKQAQMRASIEPRYWHVGLCAIAAMIVFGIADFAYIRNAGHQPTLKDIWWLAGLVPLVCGATVTFGCGGAVLWKRIVAATACGAVLGLLYTAMSAILGHARLFTIGEIITVCAWRIFVFAVLATIGAILTELKLPEPDLE
;
A
#
# COMPACT_ATOMS: atom_id res chain seq x y z
N SER A 1 1.49 -12.46 -40.81
CA SER A 1 0.41 -13.30 -40.27
C SER A 1 -0.77 -13.37 -41.23
N VAL A 2 -1.37 -12.23 -41.62
CA VAL A 2 -2.52 -12.19 -42.55
C VAL A 2 -2.25 -12.85 -43.91
N LEU A 3 -1.10 -12.55 -44.54
CA LEU A 3 -0.72 -13.17 -45.81
C LEU A 3 -0.56 -14.70 -45.71
N VAL A 4 0.05 -15.19 -44.62
CA VAL A 4 0.25 -16.63 -44.37
C VAL A 4 -1.07 -17.33 -44.13
N ALA A 5 -1.97 -16.71 -43.33
CA ALA A 5 -3.31 -17.24 -43.10
C ALA A 5 -4.15 -17.26 -44.39
N TRP A 6 -4.00 -16.26 -45.26
CA TRP A 6 -4.66 -16.20 -46.56
C TRP A 6 -4.14 -17.28 -47.53
N VAL A 7 -2.82 -17.49 -47.59
CA VAL A 7 -2.23 -18.56 -48.40
C VAL A 7 -2.68 -19.94 -47.88
N TYR A 8 -2.71 -20.14 -46.56
CA TYR A 8 -3.18 -21.38 -45.94
C TYR A 8 -4.65 -21.67 -46.29
N ALA A 9 -5.53 -20.67 -46.17
CA ALA A 9 -6.94 -20.80 -46.54
C ALA A 9 -7.15 -21.11 -48.04
N LYS A 10 -6.26 -20.61 -48.90
CA LYS A 10 -6.33 -20.84 -50.35
C LYS A 10 -5.76 -22.20 -50.77
N MET A 11 -4.75 -22.71 -50.06
CA MET A 11 -4.12 -24.00 -50.38
C MET A 11 -4.88 -25.21 -49.84
N HIS A 12 -5.87 -25.00 -48.96
CA HIS A 12 -6.71 -26.06 -48.39
C HIS A 12 -8.22 -25.86 -48.69
N PRO A 13 -8.64 -25.87 -49.98
CA PRO A 13 -10.05 -25.72 -50.37
C PRO A 13 -10.94 -26.91 -49.95
N GLU A 14 -10.35 -28.02 -49.52
CA GLU A 14 -11.03 -29.24 -49.06
C GLU A 14 -11.68 -29.12 -47.67
N LEU A 15 -11.32 -28.10 -46.89
CA LEU A 15 -11.83 -27.88 -45.53
C LEU A 15 -13.18 -27.14 -45.55
N SER A 16 -14.06 -27.47 -44.61
CA SER A 16 -15.33 -26.74 -44.45
C SER A 16 -15.06 -25.29 -44.04
N ALA A 17 -15.96 -24.37 -44.42
CA ALA A 17 -15.79 -22.93 -44.15
C ALA A 17 -15.56 -22.62 -42.66
N ALA A 18 -16.12 -23.42 -41.76
CA ALA A 18 -15.94 -23.30 -40.32
C ALA A 18 -14.53 -23.71 -39.86
N GLU A 19 -13.98 -24.81 -40.40
CA GLU A 19 -12.64 -25.29 -40.06
C GLU A 19 -11.55 -24.36 -40.57
N THR A 20 -11.71 -23.81 -41.77
CA THR A 20 -10.80 -22.81 -42.34
C THR A 20 -10.78 -21.53 -41.50
N ALA A 21 -11.94 -21.07 -41.01
CA ALA A 21 -12.03 -19.90 -40.14
C ALA A 21 -11.32 -20.14 -38.80
N VAL A 22 -11.46 -21.34 -38.21
CA VAL A 22 -10.77 -21.73 -36.98
C VAL A 22 -9.25 -21.77 -37.22
N ALA A 23 -8.79 -22.39 -38.30
CA ALA A 23 -7.36 -22.47 -38.62
C ALA A 23 -6.75 -21.07 -38.86
N VAL A 24 -7.45 -20.19 -39.59
CA VAL A 24 -7.04 -18.80 -39.78
C VAL A 24 -6.96 -18.05 -38.44
N ALA A 25 -7.97 -18.20 -37.58
CA ALA A 25 -7.98 -17.57 -36.26
C ALA A 25 -6.82 -18.08 -35.38
N VAL A 26 -6.55 -19.39 -35.37
CA VAL A 26 -5.43 -20.00 -34.66
C VAL A 26 -4.10 -19.45 -35.17
N ILE A 27 -3.89 -19.38 -36.49
CA ILE A 27 -2.67 -18.82 -37.08
C ILE A 27 -2.50 -17.36 -36.65
N LEU A 28 -3.55 -16.53 -36.73
CA LEU A 28 -3.46 -15.13 -36.34
C LEU A 28 -3.14 -14.95 -34.86
N VAL A 29 -3.79 -15.72 -33.98
CA VAL A 29 -3.55 -15.70 -32.53
C VAL A 29 -2.14 -16.17 -32.20
N LEU A 30 -1.69 -17.27 -32.82
CA LEU A 30 -0.38 -17.87 -32.58
C LEU A 30 0.74 -16.92 -33.01
N PHE A 31 0.59 -16.20 -34.13
CA PHE A 31 1.52 -15.14 -34.56
C PHE A 31 1.53 -13.89 -33.67
N GLN A 32 0.48 -13.65 -32.88
CA GLN A 32 0.44 -12.54 -31.93
C GLN A 32 1.01 -12.89 -30.56
N ILE A 33 0.90 -14.17 -30.15
CA ILE A 33 1.45 -14.69 -28.91
C ILE A 33 2.93 -15.05 -29.08
N THR A 34 3.35 -15.50 -30.28
CA THR A 34 4.76 -15.85 -30.51
C THR A 34 5.67 -14.62 -30.36
N PRO A 35 6.64 -14.66 -29.43
CA PRO A 35 7.50 -13.52 -29.13
C PRO A 35 8.55 -13.25 -30.22
N ILE A 36 8.60 -14.10 -31.25
CA ILE A 36 9.60 -14.08 -32.32
C ILE A 36 8.92 -13.58 -33.59
N SER A 37 9.33 -12.40 -34.07
CA SER A 37 8.89 -11.88 -35.37
C SER A 37 10.04 -11.93 -36.38
N PRO A 38 9.77 -11.91 -37.70
CA PRO A 38 10.81 -11.85 -38.73
C PRO A 38 11.80 -10.69 -38.50
N GLY A 39 11.30 -9.51 -38.08
CA GLY A 39 12.14 -8.37 -37.72
C GLY A 39 12.98 -8.59 -36.46
N SER A 40 12.46 -9.32 -35.47
CA SER A 40 13.25 -9.69 -34.27
C SER A 40 14.33 -10.71 -34.56
N LEU A 41 14.10 -11.62 -35.51
CA LEU A 41 15.11 -12.57 -35.98
C LEU A 41 16.24 -11.83 -36.70
N VAL A 42 15.91 -10.98 -37.68
CA VAL A 42 16.92 -10.20 -38.42
C VAL A 42 17.75 -9.33 -37.47
N ARG A 43 17.12 -8.66 -36.51
CA ARG A 43 17.80 -7.87 -35.48
C ARG A 43 18.65 -8.74 -34.55
N GLY A 44 18.13 -9.86 -34.05
CA GLY A 44 18.87 -10.79 -33.20
C GLY A 44 20.11 -11.34 -33.90
N PHE A 45 19.98 -11.74 -35.17
CA PHE A 45 21.11 -12.18 -36.00
C PHE A 45 22.10 -11.05 -36.28
N TYR A 46 21.63 -9.82 -36.48
CA TYR A 46 22.52 -8.67 -36.66
C TYR A 46 23.33 -8.36 -35.39
N VAL A 47 22.70 -8.40 -34.22
CA VAL A 47 23.40 -8.25 -32.93
C VAL A 47 24.41 -9.39 -32.73
N LEU A 48 24.04 -10.63 -33.06
CA LEU A 48 24.95 -11.78 -33.00
C LEU A 48 26.15 -11.59 -33.94
N TYR A 49 25.91 -11.08 -35.15
CA TYR A 49 26.99 -10.73 -36.10
C TYR A 49 27.92 -9.66 -35.52
N LEU A 50 27.39 -8.58 -34.92
CA LEU A 50 28.20 -7.54 -34.28
C LEU A 50 29.04 -8.09 -33.12
N VAL A 51 28.46 -8.94 -32.27
CA VAL A 51 29.18 -9.60 -31.17
C VAL A 51 30.38 -10.41 -31.69
N ILE A 52 30.18 -11.17 -32.78
CA ILE A 52 31.23 -11.99 -33.39
C ILE A 52 32.30 -11.10 -34.04
N ARG A 53 31.90 -10.05 -34.76
CA ARG A 53 32.80 -9.14 -35.48
C ARG A 53 33.66 -8.30 -34.53
N GLU A 54 33.04 -7.72 -33.49
CA GLU A 54 33.72 -6.83 -32.54
C GLU A 54 34.40 -7.60 -31.40
N ARG A 55 34.19 -8.93 -31.31
CA ARG A 55 34.71 -9.83 -30.27
C ARG A 55 34.45 -9.34 -28.84
N ASN A 56 33.36 -8.60 -28.64
CA ASN A 56 32.96 -8.04 -27.36
C ASN A 56 31.62 -8.63 -26.93
N PHE A 57 31.63 -9.62 -26.04
CA PHE A 57 30.39 -10.21 -25.53
C PHE A 57 29.79 -9.41 -24.36
N LYS A 58 30.62 -8.67 -23.62
CA LYS A 58 30.23 -8.04 -22.35
C LYS A 58 29.22 -6.93 -22.55
N ASP A 59 29.43 -6.10 -23.58
CA ASP A 59 28.57 -4.94 -23.85
C ASP A 59 27.27 -5.34 -24.57
N TYR A 60 27.27 -6.48 -25.27
CA TYR A 60 26.12 -6.98 -26.03
C TYR A 60 25.35 -8.11 -25.35
N ASN A 61 25.76 -8.56 -24.16
CA ASN A 61 25.15 -9.70 -23.46
C ASN A 61 23.62 -9.56 -23.34
N ILE A 62 23.16 -8.39 -22.89
CA ILE A 62 21.72 -8.10 -22.77
C ILE A 62 21.05 -8.01 -24.15
N ALA A 63 21.73 -7.40 -25.13
CA ALA A 63 21.20 -7.21 -26.48
C ALA A 63 21.04 -8.54 -27.25
N VAL A 64 21.92 -9.52 -27.03
CA VAL A 64 21.84 -10.86 -27.65
C VAL A 64 20.57 -11.58 -27.21
N PHE A 65 20.18 -11.48 -25.94
CA PHE A 65 18.96 -12.12 -25.44
C PHE A 65 17.70 -11.31 -25.76
N LEU A 66 17.74 -9.98 -25.64
CA LEU A 66 16.58 -9.12 -25.89
C LEU A 66 16.28 -8.90 -27.37
N GLY A 67 17.28 -9.07 -28.26
CA GLY A 67 17.12 -8.86 -29.71
C GLY A 67 16.07 -9.77 -30.36
N PHE A 68 15.88 -10.98 -29.81
CA PHE A 68 14.91 -11.96 -30.29
C PHE A 68 13.47 -11.72 -29.79
N LEU A 69 13.27 -10.84 -28.82
CA LEU A 69 11.96 -10.55 -28.24
C LEU A 69 11.29 -9.35 -28.94
N LYS A 70 10.17 -9.60 -29.62
CA LYS A 70 9.42 -8.62 -30.42
C LYS A 70 9.09 -7.34 -29.64
N TYR A 71 8.40 -7.46 -28.51
CA TYR A 71 7.91 -6.30 -27.75
C TYR A 71 9.03 -5.54 -27.04
N ILE A 72 9.96 -6.25 -26.40
CA ILE A 72 11.06 -5.62 -25.66
C ILE A 72 12.04 -4.95 -26.63
N GLY A 73 12.35 -5.58 -27.75
CA GLY A 73 13.24 -4.99 -28.76
C GLY A 73 12.68 -3.74 -29.43
N TYR A 74 11.35 -3.61 -29.57
CA TYR A 74 10.74 -2.35 -30.04
C TYR A 74 10.79 -1.25 -28.99
N LEU A 75 10.59 -1.57 -27.71
CA LEU A 75 10.69 -0.60 -26.62
C LEU A 75 12.13 -0.17 -26.33
N ALA A 76 13.11 -1.05 -26.59
CA ALA A 76 14.52 -0.75 -26.44
C ALA A 76 15.00 0.35 -27.40
N PHE A 77 14.38 0.49 -28.58
CA PHE A 77 14.81 1.49 -29.57
C PHE A 77 14.57 2.94 -29.11
N PRO A 78 13.39 3.33 -28.59
CA PRO A 78 13.20 4.61 -27.91
C PRO A 78 14.16 4.81 -26.74
N ILE A 79 14.40 3.77 -25.94
CA ILE A 79 15.30 3.85 -24.78
C ILE A 79 16.75 4.12 -25.22
N GLN A 80 17.24 3.40 -26.24
CA GLN A 80 18.57 3.62 -26.82
C GLN A 80 18.68 5.01 -27.46
N MET A 81 17.64 5.45 -28.17
CA MET A 81 17.55 6.82 -28.71
C MET A 81 17.61 7.88 -27.61
N THR A 82 16.94 7.67 -26.47
CA THR A 82 17.02 8.61 -25.33
C THR A 82 18.40 8.67 -24.70
N TYR A 83 19.13 7.55 -24.69
CA TYR A 83 20.48 7.49 -24.13
C TYR A 83 21.53 8.14 -25.05
N HIS A 84 21.49 7.84 -26.35
CA HIS A 84 22.48 8.36 -27.31
C HIS A 84 22.16 9.77 -27.82
N TYR A 85 20.88 10.11 -27.97
CA TYR A 85 20.43 11.40 -28.52
C TYR A 85 19.34 12.04 -27.62
N PRO A 86 19.69 12.42 -26.38
CA PRO A 86 18.72 12.87 -25.38
C PRO A 86 17.99 14.16 -25.76
N THR A 87 18.60 15.03 -26.56
CA THR A 87 17.98 16.28 -27.04
C THR A 87 16.91 16.00 -28.10
N LEU A 88 17.22 15.19 -29.11
CA LEU A 88 16.29 14.81 -30.17
C LEU A 88 15.11 13.99 -29.62
N ALA A 89 15.39 13.04 -28.72
CA ALA A 89 14.35 12.22 -28.12
C ALA A 89 13.36 13.05 -27.28
N ARG A 90 13.85 14.02 -26.49
CA ARG A 90 12.99 14.95 -25.75
C ARG A 90 12.16 15.83 -26.68
N PHE A 91 12.75 16.32 -27.77
CA PHE A 91 12.03 17.10 -28.79
C PHE A 91 10.92 16.29 -29.46
N MET A 92 11.20 15.06 -29.90
CA MET A 92 10.20 14.18 -30.51
C MET A 92 9.10 13.79 -29.53
N ALA A 93 9.44 13.50 -28.26
CA ALA A 93 8.46 13.20 -27.23
C ALA A 93 7.56 14.40 -26.92
N ALA A 94 8.13 15.61 -26.83
CA ALA A 94 7.37 16.84 -26.61
C ALA A 94 6.47 17.17 -27.81
N HIS A 95 6.97 17.03 -29.03
CA HIS A 95 6.18 17.24 -30.25
C HIS A 95 5.04 16.23 -30.37
N TRP A 96 5.32 14.94 -30.13
CA TRP A 96 4.29 13.89 -30.12
C TRP A 96 3.25 14.12 -29.04
N ALA A 97 3.67 14.48 -27.82
CA ALA A 97 2.74 14.80 -26.74
C ALA A 97 1.85 16.00 -27.10
N THR A 98 2.43 17.03 -27.73
CA THR A 98 1.67 18.22 -28.17
C THR A 98 0.65 17.87 -29.25
N GLU A 99 1.04 17.08 -30.25
CA GLU A 99 0.11 16.58 -31.29
C GLU A 99 -0.97 15.66 -30.71
N ALA A 100 -0.62 14.77 -29.80
CA ALA A 100 -1.55 13.82 -29.18
C ALA A 100 -2.64 14.51 -28.35
N VAL A 101 -2.34 15.65 -27.71
CA VAL A 101 -3.30 16.47 -26.96
C VAL A 101 -4.42 17.02 -27.85
N HIS A 102 -4.17 17.18 -29.16
CA HIS A 102 -5.21 17.61 -30.11
C HIS A 102 -6.14 16.46 -30.55
N ILE A 103 -5.73 15.21 -30.36
CA ILE A 103 -6.46 14.00 -30.76
C ILE A 103 -7.23 13.40 -29.58
N VAL A 104 -6.60 13.37 -28.40
CA VAL A 104 -7.19 12.84 -27.16
C VAL A 104 -7.57 14.03 -26.28
N PRO A 105 -8.87 14.26 -25.98
CA PRO A 105 -9.26 15.31 -25.06
C PRO A 105 -8.65 14.98 -23.69
N VAL A 106 -7.63 15.74 -23.31
CA VAL A 106 -7.05 15.64 -21.97
C VAL A 106 -8.04 16.28 -21.01
N PHE A 107 -8.85 15.42 -20.36
CA PHE A 107 -9.72 15.82 -19.24
C PHE A 107 -8.86 16.12 -18.00
N GLY A 108 -8.16 17.26 -18.04
CA GLY A 108 -7.50 17.84 -16.87
C GLY A 108 -8.20 19.15 -16.51
N GLU A 109 -8.79 19.23 -15.32
CA GLU A 109 -9.26 20.51 -14.78
C GLU A 109 -8.13 21.56 -14.81
N ARG A 110 -8.46 22.84 -15.00
CA ARG A 110 -7.49 23.94 -14.97
C ARG A 110 -6.63 23.84 -13.70
N GLY A 111 -5.33 23.63 -13.87
CA GLY A 111 -4.36 23.53 -12.77
C GLY A 111 -4.00 22.10 -12.35
N ALA A 112 -4.53 21.06 -13.00
CA ALA A 112 -4.20 19.66 -12.75
C ALA A 112 -4.28 19.30 -11.25
N LEU A 113 -5.28 19.83 -10.54
CA LEU A 113 -5.38 19.75 -9.08
C LEU A 113 -5.37 18.30 -8.57
N LEU A 114 -6.03 17.40 -9.28
CA LEU A 114 -6.02 15.97 -8.96
C LEU A 114 -4.64 15.35 -9.17
N GLU A 115 -3.94 15.68 -10.25
CA GLU A 115 -2.58 15.20 -10.49
C GLU A 115 -1.61 15.76 -9.45
N HIS A 116 -1.73 17.05 -9.11
CA HIS A 116 -0.98 17.67 -8.03
C HIS A 116 -1.26 17.02 -6.67
N TRP A 117 -2.53 16.70 -6.36
CA TRP A 117 -2.91 16.02 -5.13
C TRP A 117 -2.37 14.59 -5.08
N VAL A 118 -2.49 13.83 -6.17
CA VAL A 118 -1.92 12.47 -6.30
C VAL A 118 -0.41 12.53 -6.14
N PHE A 119 0.26 13.47 -6.82
CA PHE A 119 1.70 13.67 -6.67
C PHE A 119 2.07 14.02 -5.23
N CYS A 120 1.29 14.87 -4.56
CA CYS A 120 1.50 15.19 -3.16
C CYS A 120 1.31 13.97 -2.25
N LEU A 121 0.26 13.17 -2.45
CA LEU A 121 -0.04 11.99 -1.66
C LEU A 121 1.05 10.91 -1.77
N PHE A 122 1.55 10.65 -2.98
CA PHE A 122 2.49 9.55 -3.23
C PHE A 122 3.96 9.96 -3.13
N TYR A 123 4.31 11.22 -3.40
CA TYR A 123 5.71 11.67 -3.39
C TYR A 123 6.00 12.65 -2.24
N ASN A 124 5.27 13.77 -2.14
CA ASN A 124 5.62 14.82 -1.18
C ASN A 124 5.29 14.44 0.27
N TRP A 125 4.10 13.92 0.56
CA TRP A 125 3.68 13.57 1.92
C TRP A 125 4.58 12.50 2.54
N PRO A 126 4.92 11.37 1.88
CA PRO A 126 5.83 10.38 2.44
C PRO A 126 7.21 10.97 2.76
N LEU A 127 7.74 11.85 1.90
CA LEU A 127 9.00 12.54 2.14
C LEU A 127 8.92 13.50 3.34
N THR A 128 7.85 14.29 3.44
CA THR A 128 7.65 15.19 4.59
C THR A 128 7.47 14.41 5.91
N ILE A 129 6.69 13.33 5.91
CA ILE A 129 6.48 12.48 7.08
C ILE A 129 7.80 11.83 7.51
N ARG A 130 8.55 11.27 6.55
CA ARG A 130 9.87 10.67 6.83
C ARG A 130 10.84 11.68 7.44
N ARG A 131 10.90 12.90 6.89
CA ARG A 131 11.74 13.98 7.43
C ARG A 131 11.34 14.32 8.87
N ARG A 132 10.04 14.49 9.12
CA ARG A 132 9.49 14.80 10.45
C ARG A 132 9.80 13.73 11.48
N MET A 133 9.53 12.47 11.14
CA MET A 133 9.81 11.33 12.02
C MET A 133 11.30 11.22 12.36
N ARG A 134 12.21 11.52 11.40
CA ARG A 134 13.65 11.53 11.65
C ARG A 134 14.07 12.62 12.63
N LYS A 135 13.57 13.85 12.45
CA LYS A 135 13.83 14.97 13.39
C LYS A 135 13.32 14.63 14.80
N GLN A 136 12.11 14.08 14.91
CA GLN A 136 11.56 13.69 16.21
C GLN A 136 12.35 12.55 16.86
N ALA A 137 12.81 11.57 16.09
CA ALA A 137 13.67 10.52 16.60
C ALA A 137 15.00 11.08 17.14
N GLN A 138 15.58 12.09 16.50
CA GLN A 138 16.78 12.78 16.98
C GLN A 138 16.53 13.53 18.29
N MET A 139 15.46 14.33 18.36
CA MET A 139 15.09 15.05 19.60
C MET A 139 14.81 14.06 20.75
N ARG A 140 14.10 12.97 20.47
CA ARG A 140 13.77 11.97 21.49
C ARG A 140 14.97 11.13 21.93
N ALA A 141 16.04 11.04 21.14
CA ALA A 141 17.24 10.30 21.51
C ALA A 141 17.97 10.92 22.72
N SER A 142 17.76 12.22 23.01
CA SER A 142 18.33 12.89 24.18
C SER A 142 17.48 12.75 25.45
N ILE A 143 16.34 12.06 25.38
CA ILE A 143 15.40 11.89 26.49
C ILE A 143 15.43 10.42 26.93
N GLU A 144 15.31 10.14 28.22
CA GLU A 144 15.19 8.76 28.70
C GLU A 144 13.81 8.15 28.40
N PRO A 145 13.73 6.85 28.06
CA PRO A 145 12.46 6.16 27.84
C PRO A 145 11.72 5.92 29.16
N ARG A 146 10.40 6.20 29.19
CA ARG A 146 9.56 6.01 30.38
C ARG A 146 8.31 5.20 30.04
N TYR A 147 7.97 4.19 30.84
CA TYR A 147 6.82 3.31 30.58
C TYR A 147 5.80 3.22 31.72
N TRP A 148 6.07 3.84 32.87
CA TRP A 148 5.22 3.74 34.06
C TRP A 148 3.79 4.24 33.82
N HIS A 149 3.62 5.25 32.95
CA HIS A 149 2.31 5.83 32.60
C HIS A 149 1.39 4.85 31.88
N VAL A 150 1.91 3.77 31.28
CA VAL A 150 1.10 2.79 30.53
C VAL A 150 0.08 2.12 31.44
N GLY A 151 0.52 1.64 32.61
CA GLY A 151 -0.37 1.01 33.59
C GLY A 151 -1.41 2.00 34.11
N LEU A 152 -0.99 3.22 34.40
CA LEU A 152 -1.91 4.28 34.88
C LEU A 152 -2.95 4.68 33.82
N CYS A 153 -2.56 4.76 32.55
CA CYS A 153 -3.51 5.04 31.46
C CYS A 153 -4.56 3.93 31.35
N ALA A 154 -4.15 2.66 31.47
CA ALA A 154 -5.08 1.53 31.44
C ALA A 154 -6.04 1.54 32.65
N ILE A 155 -5.55 1.85 33.85
CA ILE A 155 -6.38 1.95 35.06
C ILE A 155 -7.36 3.12 34.95
N ALA A 156 -6.89 4.31 34.53
CA ALA A 156 -7.74 5.48 34.36
C ALA A 156 -8.87 5.22 33.35
N ALA A 157 -8.54 4.59 32.22
CA ALA A 157 -9.53 4.22 31.22
C ALA A 157 -10.52 3.16 31.73
N MET A 158 -10.05 2.17 32.51
CA MET A 158 -10.94 1.21 33.17
C MET A 158 -11.93 1.91 34.09
N ILE A 159 -11.50 2.91 34.86
CA ILE A 159 -12.38 3.69 35.74
C ILE A 159 -13.43 4.44 34.92
N VAL A 160 -13.05 5.07 33.80
CA VAL A 160 -14.00 5.75 32.90
C VAL A 160 -15.08 4.78 32.41
N PHE A 161 -14.68 3.59 31.95
CA PHE A 161 -15.65 2.57 31.54
C PHE A 161 -16.50 2.05 32.70
N GLY A 162 -15.92 1.86 33.90
CA GLY A 162 -16.65 1.43 35.09
C GLY A 162 -17.72 2.43 35.52
N ILE A 163 -17.41 3.74 35.48
CA ILE A 163 -18.38 4.81 35.76
C ILE A 163 -19.49 4.81 34.69
N ALA A 164 -19.13 4.65 33.42
CA ALA A 164 -20.11 4.57 32.33
C ALA A 164 -21.04 3.36 32.49
N ASP A 165 -20.49 2.17 32.76
CA ASP A 165 -21.27 0.95 33.03
C ASP A 165 -22.19 1.15 34.24
N PHE A 166 -21.70 1.71 35.35
CA PHE A 166 -22.50 1.96 36.55
C PHE A 166 -23.65 2.95 36.30
N ALA A 167 -23.38 4.06 35.62
CA ALA A 167 -24.40 5.05 35.26
C ALA A 167 -25.45 4.45 34.31
N TYR A 168 -25.02 3.62 33.36
CA TYR A 168 -25.91 2.97 32.42
C TYR A 168 -26.81 1.95 33.12
N ILE A 169 -26.25 1.09 33.98
CA ILE A 169 -27.02 0.10 34.76
C ILE A 169 -28.04 0.81 35.66
N ARG A 170 -27.66 1.93 36.30
CA ARG A 170 -28.57 2.69 37.16
C ARG A 170 -29.76 3.27 36.39
N ASN A 171 -29.57 3.68 35.15
CA ASN A 171 -30.61 4.35 34.35
C ASN A 171 -31.45 3.39 33.51
N ALA A 172 -30.82 2.38 32.89
CA ALA A 172 -31.46 1.47 31.94
C ALA A 172 -31.76 0.08 32.53
N GLY A 173 -31.20 -0.26 33.70
CA GLY A 173 -31.45 -1.53 34.39
C GLY A 173 -30.79 -2.76 33.77
N HIS A 174 -30.00 -2.60 32.69
CA HIS A 174 -29.23 -3.68 32.07
C HIS A 174 -27.79 -3.26 31.81
N GLN A 175 -26.91 -4.26 31.62
CA GLN A 175 -25.51 -4.00 31.27
C GLN A 175 -25.40 -3.45 29.84
N PRO A 176 -24.53 -2.45 29.60
CA PRO A 176 -24.31 -1.94 28.26
C PRO A 176 -23.53 -2.95 27.41
N THR A 177 -23.97 -3.13 26.18
CA THR A 177 -23.16 -3.80 25.16
C THR A 177 -22.15 -2.82 24.57
N LEU A 178 -21.08 -3.32 23.92
CA LEU A 178 -20.10 -2.42 23.27
C LEU A 178 -20.73 -1.46 22.25
N LYS A 179 -21.87 -1.84 21.67
CA LYS A 179 -22.61 -1.00 20.70
C LYS A 179 -23.30 0.18 21.39
N ASP A 180 -23.77 0.01 22.63
CA ASP A 180 -24.47 1.06 23.37
C ASP A 180 -23.50 2.17 23.81
N ILE A 181 -22.25 1.79 24.08
CA ILE A 181 -21.15 2.69 24.47
C ILE A 181 -20.11 2.85 23.36
N TRP A 182 -20.52 2.72 22.08
CA TRP A 182 -19.60 2.70 20.94
C TRP A 182 -18.66 3.92 20.88
N TRP A 183 -19.15 5.09 21.27
CA TRP A 183 -18.37 6.34 21.29
C TRP A 183 -17.27 6.29 22.35
N LEU A 184 -17.53 5.76 23.55
CA LEU A 184 -16.51 5.51 24.58
C LEU A 184 -15.55 4.40 24.14
N ALA A 185 -16.09 3.30 23.62
CA ALA A 185 -15.32 2.16 23.13
C ALA A 185 -14.35 2.56 22.01
N GLY A 186 -14.71 3.55 21.19
CA GLY A 186 -13.84 4.16 20.20
C GLY A 186 -12.83 5.16 20.80
N LEU A 187 -13.33 6.16 21.52
CA LEU A 187 -12.55 7.33 21.92
C LEU A 187 -11.56 7.02 23.04
N VAL A 188 -11.95 6.25 24.06
CA VAL A 188 -11.11 6.00 25.23
C VAL A 188 -9.81 5.26 24.84
N PRO A 189 -9.85 4.14 24.11
CA PRO A 189 -8.61 3.46 23.68
C PRO A 189 -7.75 4.33 22.75
N LEU A 190 -8.38 5.12 21.85
CA LEU A 190 -7.65 6.06 20.99
C LEU A 190 -6.87 7.10 21.81
N VAL A 191 -7.53 7.70 22.80
CA VAL A 191 -6.90 8.67 23.71
C VAL A 191 -5.80 8.00 24.53
N CYS A 192 -6.00 6.79 25.06
CA CYS A 192 -4.95 6.03 25.74
C CYS A 192 -3.71 5.81 24.86
N GLY A 193 -3.91 5.44 23.60
CA GLY A 193 -2.82 5.30 22.63
C GLY A 193 -2.04 6.60 22.42
N ALA A 194 -2.76 7.72 22.32
CA ALA A 194 -2.17 9.05 22.19
C ALA A 194 -1.38 9.45 23.44
N THR A 195 -1.97 9.30 24.64
CA THR A 195 -1.33 9.68 25.92
C THR A 195 -0.09 8.84 26.20
N VAL A 196 -0.12 7.53 25.90
CA VAL A 196 1.06 6.67 26.00
C VAL A 196 2.19 7.17 25.10
N THR A 197 1.87 7.60 23.88
CA THR A 197 2.85 8.10 22.92
C THR A 197 3.54 9.40 23.37
N PHE A 198 2.78 10.30 24.01
CA PHE A 198 3.31 11.50 24.65
C PHE A 198 4.16 11.16 25.88
N GLY A 199 3.71 10.21 26.72
CA GLY A 199 4.36 9.83 27.97
C GLY A 199 5.62 8.96 27.81
N CYS A 200 5.80 8.31 26.65
CA CYS A 200 6.90 7.38 26.40
C CYS A 200 8.29 8.03 26.25
N GLY A 201 8.38 9.36 26.25
CA GLY A 201 9.65 10.09 26.19
C GLY A 201 10.52 9.66 25.01
N GLY A 202 11.76 9.27 25.30
CA GLY A 202 12.78 8.89 24.31
C GLY A 202 12.68 7.48 23.70
N ALA A 203 11.66 6.70 24.06
CA ALA A 203 11.49 5.35 23.51
C ALA A 203 11.39 5.39 21.98
N VAL A 204 12.04 4.47 21.25
CA VAL A 204 11.95 4.37 19.78
C VAL A 204 10.52 4.04 19.31
N LEU A 205 10.15 4.45 18.09
CA LEU A 205 8.78 4.38 17.55
C LEU A 205 8.09 3.02 17.77
N TRP A 206 8.74 1.93 17.39
CA TRP A 206 8.13 0.60 17.50
C TRP A 206 7.84 0.23 18.96
N LYS A 207 8.68 0.65 19.92
CA LYS A 207 8.45 0.41 21.36
C LYS A 207 7.25 1.20 21.88
N ARG A 208 7.02 2.41 21.35
CA ARG A 208 5.85 3.23 21.69
C ARG A 208 4.57 2.60 21.16
N ILE A 209 4.60 2.10 19.92
CA ILE A 209 3.49 1.34 19.32
C ILE A 209 3.18 0.12 20.18
N VAL A 210 4.20 -0.70 20.51
CA VAL A 210 4.01 -1.89 21.37
C VAL A 210 3.45 -1.52 22.76
N ALA A 211 3.94 -0.43 23.37
CA ALA A 211 3.43 0.05 24.66
C ALA A 211 1.96 0.49 24.57
N ALA A 212 1.56 1.17 23.50
CA ALA A 212 0.17 1.57 23.27
C ALA A 212 -0.73 0.35 23.01
N THR A 213 -0.28 -0.61 22.20
CA THR A 213 -0.99 -1.87 21.97
C THR A 213 -1.19 -2.64 23.28
N ALA A 214 -0.13 -2.75 24.10
CA ALA A 214 -0.18 -3.37 25.42
C ALA A 214 -1.15 -2.64 26.36
N CYS A 215 -1.16 -1.29 26.35
CA CYS A 215 -2.12 -0.49 27.09
C CYS A 215 -3.57 -0.85 26.73
N GLY A 216 -3.88 -0.91 25.43
CA GLY A 216 -5.21 -1.27 24.94
C GLY A 216 -5.62 -2.71 25.30
N ALA A 217 -4.68 -3.65 25.20
CA ALA A 217 -4.92 -5.04 25.58
C ALA A 217 -5.21 -5.19 27.09
N VAL A 218 -4.40 -4.57 27.94
CA VAL A 218 -4.59 -4.56 29.39
C VAL A 218 -5.92 -3.89 29.75
N LEU A 219 -6.26 -2.77 29.11
CA LEU A 219 -7.55 -2.12 29.27
C LEU A 219 -8.73 -3.06 28.92
N GLY A 220 -8.63 -3.81 27.83
CA GLY A 220 -9.67 -4.76 27.44
C GLY A 220 -9.89 -5.87 28.48
N LEU A 221 -8.80 -6.37 29.05
CA LEU A 221 -8.82 -7.35 30.13
C LEU A 221 -9.42 -6.77 31.41
N LEU A 222 -8.94 -5.60 31.85
CA LEU A 222 -9.42 -4.92 33.05
C LEU A 222 -10.90 -4.52 32.96
N TYR A 223 -11.33 -4.02 31.79
CA TYR A 223 -12.73 -3.69 31.55
C TYR A 223 -13.63 -4.92 31.59
N THR A 224 -13.16 -6.06 31.07
CA THR A 224 -13.92 -7.32 31.15
C THR A 224 -14.05 -7.81 32.59
N ALA A 225 -12.96 -7.77 33.37
CA ALA A 225 -13.02 -8.10 34.79
C ALA A 225 -14.00 -7.19 35.55
N MET A 226 -13.93 -5.87 35.33
CA MET A 226 -14.83 -4.90 35.98
C MET A 226 -16.30 -5.15 35.59
N SER A 227 -16.57 -5.38 34.31
CA SER A 227 -17.92 -5.64 33.80
C SER A 227 -18.49 -6.97 34.34
N ALA A 228 -17.65 -7.99 34.56
CA ALA A 228 -18.05 -9.25 35.19
C ALA A 228 -18.36 -9.10 36.69
N ILE A 229 -17.61 -8.24 37.40
CA ILE A 229 -17.88 -7.93 38.82
C ILE A 229 -19.21 -7.16 38.95
N LEU A 230 -19.41 -6.12 38.13
CA LEU A 230 -20.66 -5.35 38.09
C LEU A 230 -21.86 -6.16 37.56
N GLY A 231 -21.59 -7.21 36.79
CA GLY A 231 -22.56 -8.04 36.08
C GLY A 231 -23.06 -9.27 36.79
N HIS A 232 -22.77 -9.42 38.08
CA HIS A 232 -23.20 -10.56 38.92
C HIS A 232 -24.73 -10.84 38.91
N ALA A 233 -25.54 -10.01 38.24
CA ALA A 233 -26.96 -10.24 38.01
C ALA A 233 -27.30 -11.14 36.80
N ARG A 234 -26.36 -11.46 35.89
CA ARG A 234 -26.59 -12.38 34.76
C ARG A 234 -25.66 -13.60 34.84
N LEU A 235 -26.23 -14.79 34.75
CA LEU A 235 -25.54 -16.08 34.59
C LEU A 235 -24.86 -16.14 33.22
N PHE A 236 -23.75 -15.42 33.02
CA PHE A 236 -22.93 -15.60 31.83
C PHE A 236 -22.21 -16.94 31.89
N THR A 237 -22.19 -17.66 30.78
CA THR A 237 -21.34 -18.85 30.66
C THR A 237 -19.88 -18.43 30.55
N ILE A 238 -18.96 -19.26 31.06
CA ILE A 238 -17.51 -18.99 30.99
C ILE A 238 -17.07 -18.71 29.53
N GLY A 239 -17.68 -19.38 28.55
CA GLY A 239 -17.41 -19.17 27.12
C GLY A 239 -17.78 -17.77 26.61
N GLU A 240 -18.89 -17.19 27.08
CA GLU A 240 -19.29 -15.82 26.72
C GLU A 240 -18.32 -14.77 27.27
N ILE A 241 -17.85 -14.97 28.51
CA ILE A 241 -16.87 -14.06 29.12
C ILE A 241 -15.55 -14.08 28.32
N ILE A 242 -15.08 -15.27 27.93
CA ILE A 242 -13.84 -15.42 27.16
C ILE A 242 -13.97 -14.75 25.79
N THR A 243 -15.09 -14.97 25.08
CA THR A 243 -15.30 -14.37 23.75
C THR A 243 -15.41 -12.85 23.81
N VAL A 244 -16.13 -12.30 24.81
CA VAL A 244 -16.21 -10.85 25.04
C VAL A 244 -14.84 -10.27 25.41
N CYS A 245 -14.07 -10.97 26.27
CA CYS A 245 -12.72 -10.56 26.64
C CYS A 245 -11.80 -10.48 25.42
N ALA A 246 -11.80 -11.52 24.57
CA ALA A 246 -10.98 -11.58 23.37
C ALA A 246 -11.30 -10.42 22.42
N TRP A 247 -12.60 -10.13 22.19
CA TRP A 247 -13.02 -9.01 21.36
C TRP A 247 -12.61 -7.65 21.93
N ARG A 248 -12.77 -7.45 23.24
CA ARG A 248 -12.38 -6.19 23.90
C ARG A 248 -10.87 -5.97 23.83
N ILE A 249 -10.08 -7.00 24.12
CA ILE A 249 -8.60 -6.95 23.98
C ILE A 249 -8.23 -6.58 22.55
N PHE A 250 -8.79 -7.27 21.56
CA PHE A 250 -8.48 -7.03 20.15
C PHE A 250 -8.83 -5.61 19.71
N VAL A 251 -10.09 -5.18 19.91
CA VAL A 251 -10.57 -3.87 19.46
C VAL A 251 -9.81 -2.74 20.16
N PHE A 252 -9.61 -2.82 21.47
CA PHE A 252 -8.92 -1.77 22.21
C PHE A 252 -7.43 -1.70 21.89
N ALA A 253 -6.77 -2.85 21.66
CA ALA A 253 -5.38 -2.87 21.21
C ALA A 253 -5.22 -2.22 19.82
N VAL A 254 -6.12 -2.51 18.88
CA VAL A 254 -6.11 -1.89 17.54
C VAL A 254 -6.33 -0.38 17.63
N LEU A 255 -7.37 0.05 18.37
CA LEU A 255 -7.67 1.47 18.52
C LEU A 255 -6.57 2.25 19.24
N ALA A 256 -5.98 1.70 20.30
CA ALA A 256 -4.84 2.32 20.97
C ALA A 256 -3.62 2.43 20.05
N THR A 257 -3.40 1.42 19.20
CA THR A 257 -2.33 1.47 18.18
C THR A 257 -2.58 2.57 17.16
N ILE A 258 -3.82 2.71 16.66
CA ILE A 258 -4.22 3.79 15.76
C ILE A 258 -4.01 5.16 16.42
N GLY A 259 -4.42 5.31 17.69
CA GLY A 259 -4.24 6.53 18.45
C GLY A 259 -2.76 6.93 18.58
N ALA A 260 -1.88 5.96 18.83
CA ALA A 260 -0.44 6.16 18.86
C ALA A 260 0.11 6.62 17.50
N ILE A 261 -0.26 5.93 16.41
CA ILE A 261 0.20 6.28 15.05
C ILE A 261 -0.29 7.68 14.64
N LEU A 262 -1.56 8.00 14.88
CA LEU A 262 -2.12 9.32 14.55
C LEU A 262 -1.41 10.44 15.32
N THR A 263 -1.05 10.17 16.58
CA THR A 263 -0.30 11.12 17.41
C THR A 263 1.09 11.35 16.84
N GLU A 264 1.81 10.28 16.50
CA GLU A 264 3.13 10.37 15.87
C GLU A 264 3.13 11.18 14.57
N LEU A 265 2.10 11.01 13.74
CA LEU A 265 1.98 11.73 12.47
C LEU A 265 1.63 13.22 12.65
N LYS A 266 0.97 13.58 13.76
CA LYS A 266 0.47 14.95 14.03
C LYS A 266 1.34 15.76 14.98
N LEU A 267 2.35 15.15 15.62
CA LEU A 267 3.26 15.88 16.48
C LEU A 267 3.95 17.01 15.71
N PRO A 268 4.08 18.22 16.30
CA PRO A 268 4.73 19.36 15.64
C PRO A 268 6.18 19.03 15.28
N GLU A 269 6.70 19.69 14.25
CA GLU A 269 8.13 19.60 13.94
C GLU A 269 8.93 20.21 15.10
N PRO A 270 9.92 19.50 15.66
CA PRO A 270 10.82 20.12 16.62
C PRO A 270 11.74 21.10 15.89
N ASP A 271 11.93 22.27 16.49
CA ASP A 271 12.90 23.28 16.06
C ASP A 271 14.31 22.78 16.41
N LEU A 272 14.84 21.91 15.54
CA LEU A 272 16.25 21.54 15.53
C LEU A 272 16.91 22.42 14.48
N GLU A 273 17.58 23.48 14.95
CA GLU A 273 18.52 24.29 14.15
C GLU A 273 19.72 23.45 13.71
#